data_AF-A0A351ULR8-F1
#
_entry.id   AF-A0A351ULR8-F1
#
_cell.length_a   1.000
_cell.length_b   1.000
_cell.length_c   1.000
_cell.angle_alpha   90.00
_cell.angle_beta   90.00
_cell.angle_gamma   90.00
#
_symmetry.space_group_name_H-M   'P 1'
#
loop_
_entity.id
_entity.type
_entity.pdbx_description
1 polymer ?
#
loop_
_entity_poly.entity_id
_entity_poly.type
_entity_poly.pdbx_seq_one_letter_code
_entity_poly.pdbx_strand_id
1 'polypeptide(L)' 'MIILPKVRCPGCGKLMEAVKAQVVPPANVLEDCLRRCKKCNIGASNAKNPLKVKFIFPPPKP' A
#
# COMPACT_ATOMS: atom_id res chain seq x y z
N MET A 1 -4.20 -8.56 16.62
CA MET A 1 -3.85 -7.36 15.82
C MET A 1 -3.04 -7.81 14.61
N ILE A 2 -3.40 -7.38 13.40
CA ILE A 2 -2.69 -7.74 12.18
C ILE A 2 -1.64 -6.67 11.89
N ILE A 3 -0.41 -7.10 11.66
CA ILE A 3 0.69 -6.23 11.27
C ILE A 3 0.93 -6.43 9.78
N LEU A 4 0.77 -5.35 9.03
CA LEU A 4 1.16 -5.29 7.64
C LEU A 4 2.61 -4.80 7.57
N PRO A 5 3.52 -5.57 6.96
CA PRO A 5 4.93 -5.23 6.94
C PRO A 5 5.18 -3.96 6.12
N LYS A 6 6.33 -3.34 6.35
CA LYS A 6 6.82 -2.25 5.49
C LYS A 6 6.99 -2.76 4.06
N VAL A 7 6.68 -1.91 3.09
CA VAL A 7 6.82 -2.22 1.66
C VAL A 7 7.51 -1.08 0.94
N ARG A 8 8.28 -1.39 -0.11
CA ARG A 8 8.96 -0.36 -0.90
C ARG A 8 8.01 0.22 -1.93
N CYS A 9 7.89 1.55 -1.99
CA CYS A 9 7.12 2.22 -3.02
C CYS A 9 7.84 2.09 -4.38
N PRO A 10 7.19 1.60 -5.44
CA PRO A 10 7.81 1.45 -6.75
C PRO A 10 8.11 2.79 -7.44
N GLY A 11 7.37 3.86 -7.11
CA GLY A 11 7.54 5.16 -7.76
C GLY A 11 8.71 6.01 -7.25
N CYS A 12 9.06 5.91 -5.97
CA CYS A 12 10.17 6.71 -5.39
C CYS A 12 11.20 5.90 -4.60
N GLY A 13 11.05 4.58 -4.52
CA GLY A 13 11.96 3.69 -3.79
C GLY A 13 11.94 3.82 -2.27
N LYS A 14 11.13 4.73 -1.70
CA LYS A 14 10.99 4.90 -0.24
C LYS A 14 10.18 3.78 0.39
N LEU A 15 10.52 3.42 1.63
CA LEU A 15 9.74 2.49 2.45
C LEU A 15 8.45 3.16 2.93
N MET A 16 7.33 2.47 2.72
CA MET A 16 6.03 2.77 3.27
C MET A 16 5.93 2.10 4.64
N GLU A 17 5.46 2.85 5.64
CA GLU A 17 5.44 2.39 7.02
C GLU A 17 4.54 1.17 7.24
N ALA A 18 4.88 0.41 8.28
CA ALA A 18 4.10 -0.75 8.69
C ALA A 18 2.79 -0.26 9.29
N VAL A 19 1.69 -0.98 9.02
CA VAL A 19 0.37 -0.62 9.54
C VAL A 19 -0.12 -1.69 10.47
N LYS A 20 -0.54 -1.27 11.67
CA LYS A 20 -1.22 -2.11 12.64
C LYS A 20 -2.72 -1.88 12.51
N ALA A 21 -3.47 -2.93 12.18
CA ALA A 21 -4.92 -2.85 12.03
C ALA A 21 -5.61 -4.02 12.73
N GLN A 22 -6.85 -3.82 13.19
CA GLN A 22 -7.66 -4.90 13.76
C GLN A 22 -8.23 -5.79 12.65
N VAL A 23 -8.72 -5.15 11.58
CA VAL A 23 -9.25 -5.78 10.37
C VAL A 23 -8.47 -5.27 9.17
N VAL A 24 -8.17 -6.16 8.22
CA VAL A 24 -7.43 -5.84 7.00
C VAL A 24 -8.33 -6.18 5.81
N PRO A 25 -9.13 -5.22 5.31
CA PRO A 25 -9.98 -5.44 4.15
C PRO A 25 -9.11 -5.61 2.89
N PRO A 26 -9.61 -6.30 1.84
CA PRO A 26 -8.99 -6.24 0.53
C PRO A 26 -8.93 -4.78 0.05
N ALA A 27 -7.86 -4.42 -0.64
CA ALA A 27 -7.71 -3.11 -1.25
C ALA A 27 -7.63 -3.25 -2.76
N ASN A 28 -8.67 -2.80 -3.45
CA ASN A 28 -8.76 -2.79 -4.90
C ASN A 28 -8.70 -1.38 -5.48
N VAL A 29 -8.97 -0.36 -4.66
CA VAL A 29 -8.78 1.05 -5.00
C VAL A 29 -7.78 1.72 -4.05
N LEU A 30 -7.28 2.89 -4.45
CA LEU A 30 -6.29 3.62 -3.68
C LEU A 30 -6.81 3.96 -2.28
N GLU A 31 -8.10 4.28 -2.16
CA GLU A 31 -8.81 4.63 -0.94
C GLU A 31 -8.93 3.48 0.08
N ASP A 32 -8.75 2.24 -0.36
CA ASP A 32 -8.78 1.07 0.53
C ASP A 32 -7.37 0.68 1.00
N CYS A 33 -6.33 1.19 0.34
CA CYS A 33 -4.95 0.90 0.73
C CYS A 33 -4.65 1.51 2.09
N LEU A 34 -4.34 0.63 3.06
CA LEU A 34 -3.86 1.05 4.37
C LEU A 34 -2.43 1.59 4.30
N ARG A 35 -1.63 1.08 3.35
CA ARG A 35 -0.27 1.55 3.07
C ARG A 35 -0.29 2.43 1.82
N ARG A 36 -0.02 3.73 1.98
CA ARG A 36 0.07 4.70 0.86
C ARG A 36 1.34 5.51 0.88
N CYS A 37 1.86 5.81 -0.31
CA CYS A 37 2.98 6.71 -0.49
C CYS A 37 2.44 8.10 -0.83
N LYS A 38 2.51 9.04 0.11
CA LYS A 38 2.04 10.42 -0.08
C LYS A 38 2.73 11.16 -1.23
N LYS A 39 3.99 10.81 -1.52
CA LYS A 39 4.77 11.46 -2.60
C LYS A 39 4.33 11.03 -3.99
N CYS A 40 4.13 9.72 -4.19
CA CYS A 40 3.79 9.17 -5.51
C CYS A 40 2.29 8.96 -5.70
N ASN A 41 1.50 9.13 -4.64
CA ASN A 41 0.08 8.79 -4.59
C ASN A 41 -0.20 7.33 -4.99
N ILE A 42 0.71 6.41 -4.63
CA ILE A 42 0.61 4.97 -4.91
C ILE A 42 0.16 4.24 -3.63
N GLY A 43 -0.80 3.34 -3.78
CA GLY A 43 -1.29 2.46 -2.72
C GLY A 43 -0.70 1.07 -2.84
N ALA A 44 -0.39 0.45 -1.71
CA ALA A 44 -0.03 -0.96 -1.64
C ALA A 44 -1.23 -1.77 -1.15
N SER A 45 -1.53 -2.89 -1.82
CA SER A 45 -2.62 -3.77 -1.44
C SER A 45 -2.39 -4.29 -0.02
N ASN A 46 -3.49 -4.60 0.65
CA ASN A 46 -3.49 -4.98 2.06
C ASN A 46 -3.01 -6.43 2.30
N ALA A 47 -2.24 -7.02 1.38
CA ALA A 47 -1.68 -8.35 1.55
C ALA A 47 -0.71 -8.39 2.75
N LYS A 48 -0.82 -9.45 3.57
CA LYS A 48 0.09 -9.73 4.69
C LYS A 48 1.47 -10.16 4.20
N ASN A 49 1.51 -10.94 3.12
CA ASN A 49 2.76 -11.38 2.50
C ASN A 49 3.27 -10.26 1.57
N PRO A 50 4.48 -9.70 1.81
CA PRO A 50 5.03 -8.62 1.01
C PRO A 50 5.23 -8.99 -0.46
N LEU A 51 5.48 -10.27 -0.78
CA LEU A 51 5.64 -10.75 -2.16
C LEU A 51 4.32 -10.79 -2.93
N LYS A 52 3.18 -10.78 -2.23
CA LYS A 52 1.83 -10.76 -2.82
C LYS A 52 1.21 -9.37 -2.82
N VAL A 53 1.97 -8.35 -2.41
CA VAL A 53 1.50 -6.96 -2.43
C VAL A 53 1.42 -6.49 -3.87
N LYS A 54 0.24 -6.05 -4.28
CA LYS A 54 0.00 -5.37 -5.55
C LYS A 54 0.05 -3.87 -5.31
N PHE A 55 0.46 -3.11 -6.32
CA PHE A 55 0.48 -1.65 -6.24
C PHE A 55 -0.66 -1.07 -7.09
N ILE A 56 -1.38 -0.13 -6.50
CA ILE A 56 -2.46 0.61 -7.13
C ILE A 56 -1.91 2.00 -7.43
N PHE A 57 -1.82 2.29 -8.72
CA PHE A 57 -1.28 3.55 -9.22
C PHE A 57 -2.40 4.57 -9.40
N PRO A 58 -2.13 5.86 -9.16
CA PRO A 58 -3.07 6.90 -9.50
C PRO A 58 -3.26 6.95 -11.02
N PRO A 59 -4.41 7.46 -11.52
CA PRO A 59 -4.57 7.69 -12.95
C PRO A 59 -3.46 8.60 -13.48
N PRO A 60 -3.01 8.42 -14.74
CA PRO A 60 -2.06 9.33 -15.35
C PRO A 60 -2.62 10.76 -15.27
N LYS A 61 -1.79 11.70 -14.82
CA LYS A 61 -2.16 13.11 -14.83
C LYS A 61 -2.24 13.57 -16.30
N PRO A 62 -3.29 14.31 -16.69
CA PRO A 62 -3.42 14.87 -18.03
C PRO A 62 -2.31 15.89 -18.34
#